data_AF-A0A7S0ZF66-F1
#
_entry.id   AF-A0A7S0ZF66-F1
#
_cell.length_a   1.000
_cell.length_b   1.000
_cell.length_c   1.000
_cell.angle_alpha   90.00
_cell.angle_beta   90.00
_cell.angle_gamma   90.00
#
_symmetry.space_group_name_H-M   'P 1'
#
loop_
_entity.id
_entity.type
_entity.pdbx_description
1 polymer ?
#
loop_
_entity_poly.entity_id
_entity_poly.type
_entity_poly.pdbx_seq_one_letter_code
_entity_poly.pdbx_strand_id
1 'polypeptide(L)'
;MIEHPQISAYVLSGTGLLCSFRSDGDEKSCCTGRRNLARQSSRSRLGSGLVRGRRLKYANCIVQSASDYEVLDGEVDVKELLAVDRAHDDIRARLNQILPDVSPGYSLVLDVSGFDALSIQVLADRGASNFALPDCRNLVDLAASLVEVGGYENIKWWYSGAPVTLVSRVPVLRAVLDVDGFHTVLKVSAAETLSEINKVAMKSGIQSVGVFLSGDLPLGQILELSRMIDNECERIHLVGLSAPPKSRPRASQFHTVYHALTESIGSLHVELPIDVQSSDVGSIRDVYGELLALISANDSGLIHFRVPVKPVVESILQEIEEGAGNNDLFDSFSEMDVSDDDSSDDSE
;
A
#
# COMPACT_ATOMS: atom_id res chain seq x y z
N MET A 1 -35.51 21.97 -2.53
CA MET A 1 -34.38 22.90 -2.74
C MET A 1 -33.16 22.24 -2.13
N ILE A 2 -32.25 21.75 -2.97
CA ILE A 2 -31.01 21.11 -2.53
C ILE A 2 -29.90 22.09 -2.91
N GLU A 3 -29.20 22.60 -1.92
CA GLU A 3 -28.07 23.51 -2.11
C GLU A 3 -26.87 22.74 -2.67
N HIS A 4 -26.40 23.15 -3.85
CA HIS A 4 -25.15 22.67 -4.42
C HIS A 4 -23.98 23.36 -3.72
N PRO A 5 -22.96 22.63 -3.22
CA PRO A 5 -21.77 23.27 -2.71
C PRO A 5 -20.94 23.82 -3.88
N GLN A 6 -20.71 25.14 -3.84
CA GLN A 6 -19.79 25.86 -4.73
C GLN A 6 -18.36 25.33 -4.60
N ILE A 7 -17.71 25.09 -5.72
CA ILE A 7 -16.28 24.78 -5.80
C ILE A 7 -15.55 26.04 -6.23
N SER A 8 -14.80 26.64 -5.32
CA SER A 8 -13.91 27.78 -5.59
C SER A 8 -12.58 27.31 -6.19
N ALA A 9 -12.18 27.91 -7.30
CA ALA A 9 -10.87 27.72 -7.92
C ALA A 9 -9.86 28.72 -7.36
N TYR A 10 -8.64 28.28 -7.08
CA TYR A 10 -7.51 29.15 -6.78
C TYR A 10 -6.28 28.72 -7.60
N VAL A 11 -5.69 29.68 -8.31
CA VAL A 11 -4.47 29.58 -9.11
C VAL A 11 -3.33 30.16 -8.29
N LEU A 12 -2.21 29.44 -8.12
CA LEU A 12 -0.95 30.08 -7.74
C LEU A 12 0.26 29.50 -8.48
N SER A 13 1.03 30.44 -9.00
CA SER A 13 2.28 30.34 -9.76
C SER A 13 3.45 29.88 -8.89
N GLY A 14 4.49 29.37 -9.56
CA GLY A 14 5.70 28.83 -8.97
C GLY A 14 6.37 29.74 -7.93
N THR A 15 6.96 29.08 -6.93
CA THR A 15 7.68 29.60 -5.75
C THR A 15 6.78 30.23 -4.67
N GLY A 16 6.60 29.56 -3.52
CA GLY A 16 5.81 30.10 -2.42
C GLY A 16 5.83 29.26 -1.14
N LEU A 17 6.82 29.51 -0.28
CA LEU A 17 6.63 29.42 1.18
C LEU A 17 5.52 30.41 1.56
N LEU A 18 4.46 29.94 2.22
CA LEU A 18 3.45 30.82 2.83
C LEU A 18 3.80 31.03 4.31
N CYS A 19 4.54 32.10 4.61
CA CYS A 19 4.47 32.76 5.91
C CYS A 19 3.31 33.75 5.88
N SER A 20 2.32 33.58 6.76
CA SER A 20 1.31 34.59 7.03
C SER A 20 1.80 35.47 8.17
N PHE A 21 2.21 36.71 7.87
CA PHE A 21 2.22 37.78 8.86
C PHE A 21 0.84 38.45 8.85
N ARG A 22 0.13 38.39 9.97
CA ARG A 22 -0.88 39.39 10.32
C ARG A 22 -0.44 40.06 11.61
N SER A 23 -0.31 41.38 11.57
CA SER A 23 -0.23 42.19 12.76
C SER A 23 -1.60 42.23 13.44
N ASP A 24 -1.53 42.40 14.75
CA ASP A 24 -2.57 42.81 15.68
C ASP A 24 -3.55 41.73 16.17
N GLY A 25 -3.27 41.29 17.40
CA GLY A 25 -4.26 41.29 18.48
C GLY A 25 -5.16 40.07 18.59
N ASP A 26 -4.64 39.05 19.26
CA ASP A 26 -5.29 38.17 20.25
C ASP A 26 -5.02 36.68 20.03
N GLU A 27 -4.51 36.07 21.10
CA GLU A 27 -4.17 34.67 21.22
C GLU A 27 -5.40 33.79 21.01
N LYS A 28 -5.33 32.88 20.02
CA LYS A 28 -5.82 31.49 20.11
C LYS A 28 -5.47 30.68 18.85
N SER A 29 -4.68 29.63 19.07
CA SER A 29 -4.72 28.32 18.37
C SER A 29 -4.77 28.34 16.83
N CYS A 30 -3.61 28.16 16.18
CA CYS A 30 -3.52 27.81 14.76
C CYS A 30 -3.10 26.34 14.58
N CYS A 31 -4.08 25.47 14.36
CA CYS A 31 -3.89 24.20 13.63
C CYS A 31 -3.94 24.51 12.13
N THR A 32 -2.80 24.65 11.47
CA THR A 32 -2.75 24.77 10.00
C THR A 32 -2.63 23.39 9.36
N GLY A 33 -3.73 22.96 8.73
CA GLY A 33 -3.81 21.71 7.96
C GLY A 33 -2.93 21.77 6.71
N ARG A 34 -2.00 20.81 6.61
CA ARG A 34 -1.29 20.49 5.37
C ARG A 34 -2.23 19.67 4.48
N ARG A 35 -2.80 20.28 3.45
CA ARG A 35 -3.57 19.59 2.39
C ARG A 35 -2.89 19.75 1.03
N ASN A 36 -2.30 18.63 0.60
CA ASN A 36 -2.22 17.99 -0.72
C ASN A 36 -1.75 18.77 -1.96
N LEU A 37 -0.57 18.37 -2.46
CA LEU A 37 -0.13 18.54 -3.86
C LEU A 37 -0.93 17.65 -4.84
N ALA A 38 -1.36 16.45 -4.40
CA ALA A 38 -2.06 15.49 -5.28
C ALA A 38 -3.51 15.88 -5.64
N ARG A 39 -4.20 16.63 -4.77
CA ARG A 39 -5.61 17.03 -4.99
C ARG A 39 -5.79 18.25 -5.90
N GLN A 40 -4.75 19.06 -6.11
CA GLN A 40 -4.85 20.28 -6.91
C GLN A 40 -4.51 20.07 -8.39
N SER A 41 -3.88 18.95 -8.77
CA SER A 41 -3.38 18.75 -10.15
C SER A 41 -4.32 17.98 -11.08
N SER A 42 -5.32 17.26 -10.58
CA SER A 42 -6.10 16.30 -11.38
C SER A 42 -7.28 16.90 -12.15
N ARG A 43 -7.68 18.16 -11.88
CA ARG A 43 -8.80 18.82 -12.59
C ARG A 43 -8.41 19.80 -13.69
N SER A 44 -7.13 20.16 -13.82
CA SER A 44 -6.67 21.22 -14.75
C SER A 44 -5.58 20.77 -15.74
N ARG A 45 -5.21 19.47 -15.77
CA ARG A 45 -4.13 18.95 -16.63
C ARG A 45 -4.50 17.71 -17.45
N LEU A 46 -5.73 17.64 -17.94
CA LEU A 46 -6.09 16.67 -18.99
C LEU A 46 -5.32 16.91 -20.32
N GLY A 47 -4.61 18.04 -20.45
CA GLY A 47 -3.85 18.38 -21.65
C GLY A 47 -2.39 17.91 -21.71
N SER A 48 -1.79 17.40 -20.62
CA SER A 48 -0.35 17.04 -20.63
C SER A 48 0.00 15.60 -20.23
N GLY A 49 -0.97 14.75 -19.89
CA GLY A 49 -0.82 13.29 -19.68
C GLY A 49 0.09 12.82 -18.52
N LEU A 50 1.01 13.65 -18.03
CA LEU A 50 2.08 13.27 -17.12
C LEU A 50 2.15 14.20 -15.91
N VAL A 51 2.39 13.61 -14.74
CA VAL A 51 2.68 14.30 -13.48
C VAL A 51 4.12 14.00 -13.08
N ARG A 52 4.90 15.05 -12.78
CA ARG A 52 6.26 14.87 -12.25
C ARG A 52 6.21 14.54 -10.76
N GLY A 53 6.86 13.43 -10.40
CA GLY A 53 7.15 12.98 -9.04
C GLY A 53 8.63 12.85 -8.78
N ARG A 54 9.01 12.74 -7.51
CA ARG A 54 10.40 12.48 -7.11
C ARG A 54 10.65 10.97 -7.11
N ARG A 55 11.70 10.54 -7.79
CA ARG A 55 12.22 9.17 -7.79
C ARG A 55 13.65 9.22 -7.26
N LEU A 56 13.96 8.48 -6.20
CA LEU A 56 15.32 8.43 -5.66
C LEU A 56 16.08 7.27 -6.30
N LYS A 57 17.35 7.51 -6.69
CA LYS A 57 18.25 6.46 -7.17
C LYS A 57 19.48 6.39 -6.27
N TYR A 58 19.76 5.20 -5.74
CA TYR A 58 21.01 4.92 -5.05
C TYR A 58 22.15 4.73 -6.08
N ALA A 59 23.19 5.57 -5.99
CA ALA A 59 24.46 5.27 -6.66
C ALA A 59 25.14 4.10 -5.93
N ASN A 60 25.59 3.10 -6.70
CA ASN A 60 26.32 1.95 -6.17
C ASN A 60 27.62 2.41 -5.51
N CYS A 61 27.59 2.64 -4.19
CA CYS A 61 28.66 2.48 -3.22
C CYS A 61 28.14 3.05 -1.90
N ILE A 62 28.38 2.34 -0.80
CA ILE A 62 28.16 2.75 0.60
C ILE A 62 28.19 4.28 0.76
N VAL A 63 27.04 4.90 1.02
CA VAL A 63 26.91 6.34 1.30
C VAL A 63 26.75 6.55 2.80
N GLN A 64 27.56 7.45 3.36
CA GLN A 64 27.64 7.78 4.79
C GLN A 64 26.91 9.09 5.14
N SER A 65 26.17 9.72 4.22
CA SER A 65 25.44 10.97 4.48
C SER A 65 24.22 11.15 3.57
N ALA A 66 23.20 11.85 4.09
CA ALA A 66 21.95 12.18 3.41
C ALA A 66 22.10 13.08 2.16
N SER A 67 23.32 13.41 1.75
CA SER A 67 23.64 14.31 0.64
C SER A 67 23.76 13.62 -0.73
N ASP A 68 23.86 12.29 -0.79
CA ASP A 68 24.28 11.59 -2.02
C ASP A 68 23.10 10.98 -2.82
N TYR A 69 21.90 11.51 -2.62
CA TYR A 69 20.70 11.10 -3.36
C TYR A 69 20.52 11.93 -4.64
N GLU A 70 20.53 11.26 -5.80
CA GLU A 70 20.04 11.88 -7.04
C GLU A 70 18.50 11.84 -7.07
N VAL A 71 17.89 13.03 -7.09
CA VAL A 71 16.46 13.22 -7.35
C VAL A 71 16.24 13.08 -8.85
N LEU A 72 15.68 11.96 -9.28
CA LEU A 72 15.17 11.79 -10.64
C LEU A 72 13.75 12.34 -10.69
N ASP A 73 13.48 13.25 -11.64
CA ASP A 73 12.12 13.56 -12.08
C ASP A 73 11.53 12.28 -12.70
N GLY A 74 10.60 11.63 -11.98
CA GLY A 74 9.80 10.54 -12.52
C GLY A 74 8.51 11.10 -13.11
N GLU A 75 8.17 10.72 -14.34
CA GLU A 75 6.86 11.04 -14.92
C GLU A 75 5.91 9.86 -14.64
N VAL A 76 4.83 10.12 -13.90
CA VAL A 76 3.76 9.15 -13.66
C VAL A 76 2.55 9.55 -14.49
N ASP A 77 1.94 8.59 -15.17
CA ASP A 77 0.74 8.83 -15.96
C ASP A 77 -0.42 9.22 -15.02
N VAL A 78 -1.13 10.29 -15.37
CA VAL A 78 -2.35 10.71 -14.65
C VAL A 78 -3.37 9.55 -14.60
N LYS A 79 -3.48 8.76 -15.67
CA LYS A 79 -4.37 7.59 -15.72
C LYS A 79 -3.98 6.56 -14.68
N GLU A 80 -2.68 6.32 -14.49
CA GLU A 80 -2.19 5.39 -13.48
C GLU A 80 -2.55 5.87 -12.07
N LEU A 81 -2.36 7.15 -11.76
CA LEU A 81 -2.73 7.71 -10.45
C LEU A 81 -4.25 7.64 -10.19
N LEU A 82 -5.08 7.89 -11.22
CA LEU A 82 -6.53 7.73 -11.12
C LEU A 82 -6.93 6.27 -10.91
N ALA A 83 -6.27 5.35 -11.60
CA ALA A 83 -6.52 3.92 -11.45
C ALA A 83 -6.09 3.43 -10.06
N VAL A 84 -4.98 3.92 -9.50
CA VAL A 84 -4.52 3.64 -8.14
C VAL A 84 -5.50 4.17 -7.09
N ASP A 85 -6.00 5.40 -7.27
CA ASP A 85 -7.01 5.99 -6.39
C ASP A 85 -8.29 5.14 -6.34
N ARG A 86 -8.76 4.69 -7.50
CA ARG A 86 -9.94 3.82 -7.64
C ARG A 86 -9.68 2.41 -7.11
N ALA A 87 -8.49 1.87 -7.31
CA ALA A 87 -8.13 0.51 -6.88
C ALA A 87 -8.31 0.30 -5.37
N HIS A 88 -8.03 1.32 -4.56
CA HIS A 88 -8.25 1.25 -3.11
C HIS A 88 -9.71 0.96 -2.73
N ASP A 89 -10.66 1.64 -3.40
CA ASP A 89 -12.09 1.44 -3.14
C ASP A 89 -12.58 0.11 -3.69
N ASP A 90 -12.14 -0.26 -4.89
CA ASP A 90 -12.50 -1.53 -5.52
C ASP A 90 -12.01 -2.74 -4.71
N ILE A 91 -10.80 -2.67 -4.15
CA ILE A 91 -10.26 -3.71 -3.25
C ILE A 91 -11.14 -3.83 -2.00
N ARG A 92 -11.47 -2.71 -1.34
CA ARG A 92 -12.33 -2.74 -0.13
C ARG A 92 -13.73 -3.26 -0.45
N ALA A 93 -14.33 -2.83 -1.55
CA ALA A 93 -15.64 -3.28 -1.97
C ALA A 93 -15.65 -4.79 -2.24
N ARG A 94 -14.64 -5.32 -2.95
CA ARG A 94 -14.51 -6.76 -3.21
C ARG A 94 -14.26 -7.57 -1.94
N LEU A 95 -13.40 -7.09 -1.02
CA LEU A 95 -13.20 -7.76 0.27
C LEU A 95 -14.49 -7.82 1.10
N ASN A 96 -15.29 -6.75 1.12
CA ASN A 96 -16.59 -6.74 1.80
C ASN A 96 -17.59 -7.71 1.16
N GLN A 97 -17.51 -7.97 -0.15
CA GLN A 97 -18.31 -9.01 -0.81
C GLN A 97 -17.82 -10.42 -0.49
N ILE A 98 -16.50 -10.62 -0.41
CA ILE A 98 -15.92 -11.90 0.00
C ILE A 98 -16.36 -12.22 1.43
N LEU A 99 -16.43 -11.19 2.29
CA LEU A 99 -16.57 -11.32 3.74
C LEU A 99 -17.67 -10.42 4.33
N PRO A 100 -18.95 -10.61 3.94
CA PRO A 100 -20.04 -9.85 4.51
C PRO A 100 -20.14 -10.06 6.03
N ASP A 101 -19.69 -11.23 6.50
CA ASP A 101 -19.80 -11.67 7.89
C ASP A 101 -18.54 -11.37 8.74
N VAL A 102 -17.43 -10.88 8.15
CA VAL A 102 -16.18 -10.55 8.89
C VAL A 102 -16.15 -9.07 9.31
N SER A 103 -17.29 -8.38 9.22
CA SER A 103 -17.42 -6.98 9.63
C SER A 103 -17.25 -6.82 11.15
N PRO A 104 -16.39 -5.89 11.65
CA PRO A 104 -15.50 -4.95 10.96
C PRO A 104 -14.00 -5.14 11.32
N GLY A 105 -13.54 -6.34 11.64
CA GLY A 105 -12.26 -6.51 12.36
C GLY A 105 -10.98 -6.65 11.53
N TYR A 106 -11.01 -6.67 10.19
CA TYR A 106 -9.80 -6.98 9.42
C TYR A 106 -8.88 -5.77 9.16
N SER A 107 -7.60 -6.05 8.99
CA SER A 107 -6.59 -5.11 8.50
C SER A 107 -6.32 -5.38 7.02
N LEU A 108 -6.22 -4.31 6.23
CA LEU A 108 -5.87 -4.37 4.81
C LEU A 108 -4.38 -4.05 4.64
N VAL A 109 -3.64 -4.99 4.05
CA VAL A 109 -2.22 -4.85 3.66
C VAL A 109 -2.15 -4.79 2.14
N LEU A 110 -1.72 -3.66 1.60
CA LEU A 110 -1.62 -3.47 0.16
C LEU A 110 -0.22 -3.88 -0.32
N ASP A 111 -0.14 -4.92 -1.14
CA ASP A 111 1.10 -5.30 -1.81
C ASP A 111 1.31 -4.38 -3.02
N VAL A 112 2.24 -3.45 -2.84
CA VAL A 112 2.53 -2.33 -3.75
C VAL A 112 3.75 -2.61 -4.62
N SER A 113 4.00 -3.89 -4.89
CA SER A 113 5.05 -4.33 -5.82
C SER A 113 4.92 -3.66 -7.19
N GLY A 114 5.94 -2.91 -7.58
CA GLY A 114 6.01 -2.23 -8.88
C GLY A 114 5.43 -0.81 -8.90
N PHE A 115 4.94 -0.30 -7.77
CA PHE A 115 4.50 1.09 -7.65
C PHE A 115 5.62 1.98 -7.11
N ASP A 116 5.56 3.26 -7.48
CA ASP A 116 6.46 4.29 -6.97
C ASP A 116 5.88 5.00 -5.74
N ALA A 117 6.64 5.97 -5.21
CA ALA A 117 6.26 6.72 -4.03
C ALA A 117 4.99 7.57 -4.23
N LEU A 118 4.74 8.09 -5.44
CA LEU A 118 3.53 8.88 -5.71
C LEU A 118 2.28 8.00 -5.70
N SER A 119 2.33 6.84 -6.35
CA SER A 119 1.23 5.89 -6.36
C SER A 119 0.93 5.38 -4.94
N ILE A 120 1.96 5.08 -4.14
CA ILE A 120 1.76 4.68 -2.73
C ILE A 120 1.21 5.85 -1.90
N GLN A 121 1.65 7.08 -2.16
CA GLN A 121 1.10 8.27 -1.51
C GLN A 121 -0.40 8.44 -1.77
N VAL A 122 -0.87 8.19 -2.99
CA VAL A 122 -2.31 8.23 -3.31
C VAL A 122 -3.08 7.22 -2.44
N LEU A 123 -2.58 6.00 -2.28
CA LEU A 123 -3.18 5.00 -1.40
C LEU A 123 -3.16 5.45 0.07
N ALA A 124 -2.05 6.04 0.53
CA ALA A 124 -1.93 6.56 1.88
C ALA A 124 -2.90 7.72 2.16
N ASP A 125 -3.11 8.62 1.19
CA ASP A 125 -4.09 9.70 1.25
C ASP A 125 -5.54 9.19 1.35
N ARG A 126 -5.81 7.98 0.84
CA ARG A 126 -7.09 7.27 1.03
C ARG A 126 -7.20 6.55 2.38
N GLY A 127 -6.17 6.67 3.22
CA GLY A 127 -6.12 6.09 4.56
C GLY A 127 -5.55 4.67 4.60
N ALA A 128 -4.89 4.19 3.55
CA ALA A 128 -4.11 2.95 3.64
C ALA A 128 -2.86 3.18 4.50
N SER A 129 -2.62 2.31 5.48
CA SER A 129 -1.50 2.43 6.41
C SER A 129 -0.59 1.20 6.47
N ASN A 130 -0.94 0.11 5.80
CA ASN A 130 -0.13 -1.10 5.77
C ASN A 130 0.27 -1.41 4.32
N PHE A 131 1.56 -1.41 4.05
CA PHE A 131 2.10 -1.71 2.73
C PHE A 131 3.06 -2.89 2.80
N ALA A 132 3.01 -3.74 1.78
CA ALA A 132 3.89 -4.89 1.63
C ALA A 132 4.76 -4.75 0.38
N LEU A 133 6.05 -5.06 0.54
CA LEU A 133 7.03 -5.06 -0.55
C LEU A 133 7.93 -6.31 -0.49
N PRO A 134 8.19 -6.98 -1.62
CA PRO A 134 9.04 -8.15 -1.67
C PRO A 134 10.51 -7.83 -1.94
N ASP A 135 10.80 -6.66 -2.53
CA ASP A 135 12.16 -6.19 -2.78
C ASP A 135 12.64 -5.31 -1.63
N CYS A 136 13.81 -5.67 -1.07
CA CYS A 136 14.36 -4.99 0.10
C CYS A 136 14.78 -3.54 -0.20
N ARG A 137 15.31 -3.29 -1.40
CA ARG A 137 15.80 -1.95 -1.76
C ARG A 137 14.63 -1.01 -1.96
N ASN A 138 13.65 -1.44 -2.74
CA ASN A 138 12.42 -0.67 -2.94
C ASN A 138 11.72 -0.38 -1.60
N LEU A 139 11.69 -1.34 -0.67
CA LEU A 139 11.12 -1.11 0.66
C LEU A 139 11.82 0.04 1.38
N VAL A 140 13.14 0.00 1.49
CA VAL A 140 13.94 1.05 2.15
C VAL A 140 13.76 2.40 1.45
N ASP A 141 13.88 2.42 0.13
CA ASP A 141 13.85 3.65 -0.67
C ASP A 141 12.46 4.32 -0.62
N LEU A 142 11.38 3.53 -0.73
CA LEU A 142 10.00 4.05 -0.71
C LEU A 142 9.59 4.49 0.70
N ALA A 143 9.99 3.76 1.73
CA ALA A 143 9.72 4.15 3.12
C ALA A 143 10.37 5.50 3.46
N ALA A 144 11.66 5.67 3.12
CA ALA A 144 12.36 6.94 3.31
C ALA A 144 11.69 8.09 2.53
N SER A 145 11.34 7.84 1.27
CA SER A 145 10.70 8.84 0.40
C SER A 145 9.36 9.33 0.95
N LEU A 146 8.53 8.43 1.49
CA LEU A 146 7.19 8.76 2.00
C LEU A 146 7.24 9.55 3.31
N VAL A 147 8.23 9.29 4.15
CA VAL A 147 8.45 10.09 5.37
C VAL A 147 8.94 11.50 5.00
N GLU A 148 9.96 11.60 4.14
CA GLU A 148 10.58 12.89 3.80
C GLU A 148 9.65 13.82 3.00
N VAL A 149 8.93 13.27 2.01
CA VAL A 149 8.12 14.07 1.08
C VAL A 149 6.68 14.21 1.56
N GLY A 150 6.13 13.16 2.17
CA GLY A 150 4.72 13.07 2.52
C GLY A 150 4.41 13.29 4.00
N GLY A 151 5.40 13.15 4.88
CA GLY A 151 5.19 13.19 6.34
C GLY A 151 4.37 12.00 6.86
N TYR A 152 4.38 10.86 6.16
CA TYR A 152 3.65 9.66 6.57
C TYR A 152 4.47 8.83 7.56
N GLU A 153 4.50 9.25 8.82
CA GLU A 153 5.25 8.57 9.90
C GLU A 153 4.54 7.32 10.45
N ASN A 154 3.25 7.15 10.16
CA ASN A 154 2.42 6.06 10.72
C ASN A 154 2.20 4.87 9.75
N ILE A 155 3.05 4.74 8.74
CA ILE A 155 2.98 3.61 7.80
C ILE A 155 3.62 2.37 8.43
N LYS A 156 2.95 1.22 8.29
CA LYS A 156 3.49 -0.09 8.65
C LYS A 156 4.02 -0.79 7.41
N TRP A 157 5.31 -1.09 7.39
CA TRP A 157 5.98 -1.79 6.29
C TRP A 157 6.12 -3.28 6.57
N TRP A 158 5.66 -4.09 5.63
CA TRP A 158 5.67 -5.54 5.69
C TRP A 158 6.61 -6.08 4.62
N TYR A 159 7.57 -6.91 5.00
CA TYR A 159 8.39 -7.62 4.02
C TYR A 159 7.64 -8.86 3.52
N SER A 160 7.20 -8.85 2.26
CA SER A 160 6.42 -9.95 1.65
C SER A 160 7.24 -10.89 0.76
N GLY A 161 8.52 -10.61 0.60
CA GLY A 161 9.44 -11.34 -0.26
C GLY A 161 9.89 -12.67 0.37
N ALA A 162 10.75 -13.39 -0.34
CA ALA A 162 11.31 -14.63 0.20
C ALA A 162 12.27 -14.31 1.37
N PRO A 163 12.04 -14.82 2.59
CA PRO A 163 12.88 -14.47 3.75
C PRO A 163 14.36 -14.85 3.57
N VAL A 164 14.65 -15.89 2.78
CA VAL A 164 16.01 -16.27 2.39
C VAL A 164 16.73 -15.15 1.61
N THR A 165 16.00 -14.38 0.80
CA THR A 165 16.55 -13.23 0.06
C THR A 165 16.86 -12.08 1.01
N LEU A 166 15.97 -11.82 1.98
CA LEU A 166 16.16 -10.80 3.00
C LEU A 166 17.44 -11.05 3.81
N VAL A 167 17.64 -12.28 4.30
CA VAL A 167 18.80 -12.62 5.14
C VAL A 167 20.08 -12.91 4.34
N SER A 168 20.01 -12.96 3.01
CA SER A 168 21.16 -13.28 2.14
C SER A 168 22.33 -12.29 2.28
N ARG A 169 22.05 -11.05 2.68
CA ARG A 169 23.04 -9.99 2.85
C ARG A 169 22.75 -9.20 4.12
N VAL A 170 23.61 -9.34 5.12
CA VAL A 170 23.49 -8.63 6.41
C VAL A 170 23.28 -7.12 6.27
N PRO A 171 23.98 -6.38 5.37
CA PRO A 171 23.73 -4.95 5.19
C PRO A 171 22.31 -4.63 4.71
N VAL A 172 21.75 -5.49 3.85
CA VAL A 172 20.39 -5.33 3.32
C VAL A 172 19.36 -5.62 4.41
N LEU A 173 19.54 -6.73 5.14
CA LEU A 173 18.70 -7.06 6.28
C LEU A 173 18.67 -5.93 7.32
N ARG A 174 19.84 -5.40 7.70
CA ARG A 174 19.92 -4.25 8.62
C ARG A 174 19.14 -3.06 8.09
N ALA A 175 19.38 -2.65 6.84
CA ALA A 175 18.70 -1.50 6.25
C ALA A 175 17.18 -1.65 6.26
N VAL A 176 16.65 -2.86 5.99
CA VAL A 176 15.21 -3.14 6.06
C VAL A 176 14.68 -3.06 7.48
N LEU A 177 15.38 -3.66 8.45
CA LEU A 177 14.92 -3.66 9.84
C LEU A 177 15.02 -2.27 10.51
N ASP A 178 15.90 -1.39 10.02
CA ASP A 178 16.07 -0.01 10.48
C ASP A 178 15.05 0.96 9.83
N VAL A 179 14.19 0.49 8.91
CA VAL A 179 13.14 1.31 8.31
C VAL A 179 12.14 1.76 9.39
N ASP A 180 11.86 3.06 9.44
CA ASP A 180 10.83 3.58 10.32
C ASP A 180 9.45 3.02 9.92
N GLY A 181 8.69 2.58 10.91
CA GLY A 181 7.46 1.84 10.70
C GLY A 181 7.62 0.42 10.15
N PHE A 182 8.84 -0.15 10.12
CA PHE A 182 9.02 -1.57 9.82
C PHE A 182 8.24 -2.44 10.83
N HIS A 183 7.34 -3.27 10.32
CA HIS A 183 6.39 -3.99 11.15
C HIS A 183 6.70 -5.48 11.27
N THR A 184 6.84 -6.18 10.14
CA THR A 184 6.94 -7.64 10.17
C THR A 184 7.58 -8.25 8.93
N VAL A 185 8.14 -9.45 9.10
CA VAL A 185 8.59 -10.33 8.03
C VAL A 185 7.58 -11.45 7.82
N LEU A 186 7.08 -11.60 6.59
CA LEU A 186 6.12 -12.64 6.25
C LEU A 186 6.78 -13.97 5.86
N LYS A 187 6.05 -15.07 6.03
CA LYS A 187 6.35 -16.41 5.49
C LYS A 187 7.70 -16.99 5.93
N VAL A 188 8.13 -16.70 7.16
CA VAL A 188 9.36 -17.27 7.69
C VAL A 188 9.21 -18.78 7.81
N SER A 189 10.15 -19.53 7.22
CA SER A 189 10.02 -20.99 7.07
C SER A 189 11.24 -21.78 7.53
N ALA A 190 12.26 -21.12 8.08
CA ALA A 190 13.54 -21.74 8.41
C ALA A 190 14.17 -21.13 9.67
N ALA A 191 14.78 -21.98 10.50
CA ALA A 191 15.43 -21.60 11.75
C ALA A 191 16.64 -20.68 11.51
N GLU A 192 17.38 -20.92 10.43
CA GLU A 192 18.52 -20.10 10.01
C GLU A 192 18.09 -18.67 9.70
N THR A 193 16.89 -18.49 9.13
CA THR A 193 16.34 -17.16 8.85
C THR A 193 16.02 -16.41 10.15
N LEU A 194 15.36 -17.08 11.11
CA LEU A 194 15.09 -16.50 12.43
C LEU A 194 16.38 -16.12 13.16
N SER A 195 17.37 -17.02 13.15
CA SER A 195 18.67 -16.79 13.78
C SER A 195 19.37 -15.55 13.23
N GLU A 196 19.41 -15.38 11.90
CA GLU A 196 20.09 -14.23 11.29
C GLU A 196 19.33 -12.92 11.51
N ILE A 197 17.99 -12.93 11.45
CA ILE A 197 17.16 -11.76 11.82
C ILE A 197 17.45 -11.36 13.26
N ASN A 198 17.38 -12.30 14.21
CA ASN A 198 17.59 -12.03 15.64
C ASN A 198 19.00 -11.46 15.89
N LYS A 199 20.02 -12.09 15.31
CA LYS A 199 21.42 -11.66 15.41
C LYS A 199 21.64 -10.25 14.86
N VAL A 200 21.05 -9.89 13.72
CA VAL A 200 21.19 -8.55 13.15
C VAL A 200 20.39 -7.52 13.95
N ALA A 201 19.18 -7.87 14.41
CA ALA A 201 18.38 -7.02 15.28
C ALA A 201 19.12 -6.69 16.59
N MET A 202 19.68 -7.71 17.26
CA MET A 202 20.51 -7.53 18.47
C MET A 202 21.70 -6.60 18.23
N LYS A 203 22.45 -6.83 17.14
CA LYS A 203 23.64 -6.04 16.81
C LYS A 203 23.34 -4.58 16.45
N SER A 204 22.15 -4.32 15.92
CA SER A 204 21.75 -2.98 15.46
C SER A 204 20.88 -2.25 16.50
N GLY A 205 20.61 -2.87 17.66
CA GLY A 205 19.83 -2.27 18.73
C GLY A 205 18.32 -2.19 18.44
N ILE A 206 17.84 -2.92 17.44
CA ILE A 206 16.42 -3.00 17.09
C ILE A 206 15.70 -3.72 18.22
N GLN A 207 14.66 -3.09 18.76
CA GLN A 207 14.02 -3.58 19.98
C GLN A 207 13.22 -4.86 19.74
N SER A 208 12.47 -4.91 18.65
CA SER A 208 11.61 -6.04 18.34
C SER A 208 11.29 -6.13 16.86
N VAL A 209 11.23 -7.34 16.34
CA VAL A 209 10.86 -7.67 14.96
C VAL A 209 9.71 -8.67 15.00
N GLY A 210 8.56 -8.29 14.43
CA GLY A 210 7.45 -9.21 14.24
C GLY A 210 7.75 -10.21 13.13
N VAL A 211 7.31 -11.45 13.28
CA VAL A 211 7.37 -12.45 12.20
C VAL A 211 6.04 -13.20 12.06
N PHE A 212 5.68 -13.49 10.81
CA PHE A 212 4.68 -14.50 10.49
C PHE A 212 5.36 -15.77 10.00
N LEU A 213 5.08 -16.90 10.63
CA LEU A 213 5.55 -18.20 10.15
C LEU A 213 4.74 -18.63 8.92
N SER A 214 5.39 -19.36 8.01
CA SER A 214 4.72 -19.91 6.82
C SER A 214 3.74 -21.03 7.20
N GLY A 215 2.47 -20.83 6.88
CA GLY A 215 1.42 -21.84 6.98
C GLY A 215 1.53 -22.96 5.96
N ASP A 216 2.45 -22.86 5.00
CA ASP A 216 2.76 -23.95 4.06
C ASP A 216 3.69 -25.00 4.69
N LEU A 217 4.08 -24.86 5.96
CA LEU A 217 4.92 -25.84 6.66
C LEU A 217 4.09 -26.93 7.36
N PRO A 218 4.66 -28.12 7.61
CA PRO A 218 4.04 -29.10 8.50
C PRO A 218 3.90 -28.56 9.92
N LEU A 219 2.81 -28.89 10.62
CA LEU A 219 2.53 -28.43 12.00
C LEU A 219 3.73 -28.64 12.96
N GLY A 220 4.38 -29.80 12.90
CA GLY A 220 5.55 -30.09 13.74
C GLY A 220 6.70 -29.09 13.55
N GLN A 221 6.94 -28.65 12.32
CA GLN A 221 7.97 -27.65 12.01
C GLN A 221 7.54 -26.24 12.45
N ILE A 222 6.26 -25.90 12.34
CA ILE A 222 5.73 -24.62 12.83
C ILE A 222 5.88 -24.53 14.35
N LEU A 223 5.53 -25.61 15.08
CA LEU A 223 5.70 -25.69 16.53
C LEU A 223 7.17 -25.60 16.96
N GLU A 224 8.08 -26.21 16.20
CA GLU A 224 9.52 -26.11 16.44
C GLU A 224 10.02 -24.66 16.26
N LEU A 225 9.66 -24.01 15.16
CA LEU A 225 10.01 -22.62 14.90
C LEU A 225 9.40 -21.67 15.94
N SER A 226 8.14 -21.88 16.34
CA SER A 226 7.49 -21.11 17.41
C SER A 226 8.27 -21.22 18.72
N ARG A 227 8.64 -22.45 19.11
CA ARG A 227 9.41 -22.68 20.34
C ARG A 227 10.80 -22.05 20.29
N MET A 228 11.43 -22.06 19.11
CA MET A 228 12.71 -21.39 18.90
C MET A 228 12.58 -19.87 19.07
N ILE A 229 11.50 -19.26 18.60
CA ILE A 229 11.23 -17.84 18.82
C ILE A 229 11.15 -17.56 20.33
N ASP A 230 10.35 -18.33 21.07
CA ASP A 230 10.13 -18.09 22.50
C ASP A 230 11.38 -18.34 23.37
N ASN A 231 12.21 -19.32 23.00
CA ASN A 231 13.35 -19.75 23.83
C ASN A 231 14.69 -19.14 23.43
N GLU A 232 14.90 -18.82 22.15
CA GLU A 232 16.23 -18.48 21.61
C GLU A 232 16.29 -17.08 20.98
N CYS A 233 15.15 -16.47 20.65
CA CYS A 233 15.12 -15.18 19.95
C CYS A 233 14.73 -14.02 20.88
N GLU A 234 15.71 -13.22 21.31
CA GLU A 234 15.48 -12.06 22.17
C GLU A 234 14.80 -10.87 21.47
N ARG A 235 14.98 -10.73 20.15
CA ARG A 235 14.53 -9.58 19.36
C ARG A 235 13.43 -9.92 18.37
N ILE A 236 12.97 -11.17 18.34
CA ILE A 236 11.88 -11.61 17.47
C ILE A 236 10.69 -11.97 18.33
N HIS A 237 9.49 -11.60 17.89
CA HIS A 237 8.26 -12.12 18.46
C HIS A 237 7.38 -12.70 17.35
N LEU A 238 6.71 -13.79 17.67
CA LEU A 238 5.74 -14.41 16.77
C LEU A 238 4.46 -13.57 16.74
N VAL A 239 4.14 -13.02 15.58
CA VAL A 239 2.89 -12.26 15.37
C VAL A 239 1.77 -13.18 14.93
N GLY A 240 2.07 -14.15 14.07
CA GLY A 240 1.02 -14.98 13.48
C GLY A 240 1.47 -15.97 12.42
N LEU A 241 0.50 -16.45 11.63
CA LEU A 241 0.71 -17.35 10.51
C LEU A 241 0.36 -16.68 9.18
N SER A 242 1.23 -16.83 8.19
CA SER A 242 0.95 -16.44 6.80
C SER A 242 0.38 -17.64 6.08
N ALA A 243 -0.89 -17.56 5.66
CA ALA A 243 -1.53 -18.65 4.96
C ALA A 243 -0.85 -18.90 3.61
N PRO A 244 -0.79 -20.17 3.16
CA PRO A 244 -0.32 -20.45 1.82
C PRO A 244 -1.24 -19.78 0.77
N PRO A 245 -0.78 -19.53 -0.46
CA PRO A 245 -1.70 -19.17 -1.53
C PRO A 245 -2.76 -20.25 -1.74
N LYS A 246 -3.99 -19.88 -2.08
CA LYS A 246 -5.11 -20.80 -2.35
C LYS A 246 -4.75 -21.92 -3.34
N SER A 247 -3.85 -21.63 -4.29
CA SER A 247 -3.36 -22.59 -5.29
C SER A 247 -2.51 -23.73 -4.72
N ARG A 248 -2.11 -23.66 -3.44
CA ARG A 248 -1.30 -24.69 -2.79
C ARG A 248 -2.18 -25.77 -2.13
N PRO A 249 -1.78 -27.05 -2.19
CA PRO A 249 -2.54 -28.15 -1.58
C PRO A 249 -2.80 -28.00 -0.07
N ARG A 250 -1.89 -27.34 0.65
CA ARG A 250 -2.00 -27.14 2.11
C ARG A 250 -3.00 -26.07 2.53
N ALA A 251 -3.53 -25.29 1.58
CA ALA A 251 -4.47 -24.21 1.87
C ALA A 251 -5.75 -24.70 2.55
N SER A 252 -6.32 -25.83 2.11
CA SER A 252 -7.54 -26.39 2.71
C SER A 252 -7.35 -26.93 4.13
N GLN A 253 -6.12 -27.28 4.52
CA GLN A 253 -5.78 -27.81 5.84
C GLN A 253 -5.27 -26.72 6.79
N PHE A 254 -5.13 -25.48 6.31
CA PHE A 254 -4.53 -24.40 7.08
C PHE A 254 -5.35 -24.06 8.34
N HIS A 255 -6.67 -24.20 8.30
CA HIS A 255 -7.54 -24.01 9.48
C HIS A 255 -7.18 -24.98 10.62
N THR A 256 -6.84 -26.25 10.30
CA THR A 256 -6.44 -27.26 11.30
C THR A 256 -5.11 -26.88 11.94
N VAL A 257 -4.16 -26.41 11.13
CA VAL A 257 -2.84 -25.95 11.61
C VAL A 257 -2.99 -24.74 12.51
N TYR A 258 -3.81 -23.76 12.09
CA TYR A 258 -4.10 -22.56 12.87
C TYR A 258 -4.72 -22.93 14.22
N HIS A 259 -5.78 -23.76 14.23
CA HIS A 259 -6.46 -24.18 15.45
C HIS A 259 -5.50 -24.85 16.44
N ALA A 260 -4.73 -25.83 15.97
CA ALA A 260 -3.77 -26.55 16.82
C ALA A 260 -2.68 -25.62 17.39
N LEU A 261 -2.24 -24.64 16.62
CA LEU A 261 -1.26 -23.67 17.09
C LEU A 261 -1.90 -22.71 18.11
N THR A 262 -3.11 -22.19 17.85
CA THR A 262 -3.79 -21.31 18.79
C THR A 262 -4.11 -21.98 20.14
N GLU A 263 -4.37 -23.28 20.15
CA GLU A 263 -4.50 -24.04 21.41
C GLU A 263 -3.19 -24.10 22.21
N SER A 264 -2.04 -24.06 21.51
CA SER A 264 -0.72 -24.15 22.14
C SER A 264 -0.17 -22.81 22.59
N ILE A 265 -0.37 -21.73 21.83
CA ILE A 265 0.28 -20.42 22.07
C ILE A 265 -0.69 -19.26 22.27
N GLY A 266 -2.00 -19.49 22.14
CA GLY A 266 -3.04 -18.48 22.35
C GLY A 266 -3.46 -17.75 21.07
N SER A 267 -3.80 -16.47 21.21
CA SER A 267 -4.30 -15.65 20.10
C SER A 267 -3.21 -15.37 19.07
N LEU A 268 -3.51 -15.57 17.78
CA LEU A 268 -2.55 -15.38 16.69
C LEU A 268 -3.16 -14.59 15.55
N HIS A 269 -2.38 -13.67 15.00
CA HIS A 269 -2.77 -13.05 13.76
C HIS A 269 -2.66 -14.02 12.58
N VAL A 270 -3.43 -13.78 11.53
CA VAL A 270 -3.34 -14.49 10.26
C VAL A 270 -3.17 -13.49 9.14
N GLU A 271 -2.14 -13.67 8.33
CA GLU A 271 -2.04 -13.00 7.04
C GLU A 271 -2.61 -13.92 5.96
N LEU A 272 -3.58 -13.41 5.19
CA LEU A 272 -4.23 -14.10 4.09
C LEU A 272 -3.88 -13.41 2.77
N PRO A 273 -3.05 -14.05 1.91
CA PRO A 273 -2.82 -13.54 0.57
C PRO A 273 -4.07 -13.77 -0.30
N ILE A 274 -4.71 -12.69 -0.76
CA ILE A 274 -5.91 -12.73 -1.59
C ILE A 274 -5.67 -11.96 -2.88
N ASP A 275 -5.91 -12.60 -4.02
CA ASP A 275 -6.05 -11.92 -5.30
C ASP A 275 -7.55 -11.67 -5.57
N VAL A 276 -7.98 -10.43 -5.36
CA VAL A 276 -9.40 -10.03 -5.51
C VAL A 276 -9.87 -9.96 -6.97
N GLN A 277 -8.96 -10.03 -7.95
CA GLN A 277 -9.32 -10.01 -9.38
C GLN A 277 -9.52 -11.41 -9.93
N SER A 278 -8.59 -12.33 -9.67
CA SER A 278 -8.65 -13.69 -10.21
C SER A 278 -9.47 -14.66 -9.37
N SER A 279 -9.71 -14.35 -8.09
CA SER A 279 -10.43 -15.25 -7.19
C SER A 279 -11.92 -15.00 -7.25
N ASP A 280 -12.69 -16.03 -7.59
CA ASP A 280 -14.11 -16.01 -7.34
C ASP A 280 -14.39 -16.05 -5.81
N VAL A 281 -15.45 -15.37 -5.37
CA VAL A 281 -15.80 -15.26 -3.95
C VAL A 281 -16.06 -16.64 -3.32
N GLY A 282 -16.74 -17.52 -4.05
CA GLY A 282 -17.13 -18.85 -3.56
C GLY A 282 -15.91 -19.68 -3.17
N SER A 283 -14.90 -19.69 -4.02
CA SER A 283 -13.70 -20.50 -3.86
C SER A 283 -12.73 -19.97 -2.80
N ILE A 284 -12.75 -18.68 -2.47
CA ILE A 284 -12.05 -18.20 -1.27
C ILE A 284 -12.74 -18.76 -0.03
N ARG A 285 -14.08 -18.73 0.02
CA ARG A 285 -14.85 -19.28 1.13
C ARG A 285 -14.72 -20.80 1.22
N ASP A 286 -14.62 -21.50 0.10
CA ASP A 286 -14.43 -22.95 0.11
C ASP A 286 -13.09 -23.36 0.74
N VAL A 287 -12.06 -22.52 0.59
CA VAL A 287 -10.71 -22.83 1.10
C VAL A 287 -10.47 -22.25 2.50
N TYR A 288 -10.90 -21.02 2.75
CA TYR A 288 -10.63 -20.29 3.99
C TYR A 288 -11.89 -20.01 4.84
N GLY A 289 -13.08 -20.39 4.40
CA GLY A 289 -14.33 -20.05 5.09
C GLY A 289 -14.40 -20.55 6.53
N GLU A 290 -13.94 -21.78 6.79
CA GLU A 290 -13.88 -22.33 8.15
C GLU A 290 -12.92 -21.55 9.04
N LEU A 291 -11.74 -21.20 8.52
CA LEU A 291 -10.76 -20.37 9.22
C LEU A 291 -11.35 -18.98 9.53
N LEU A 292 -11.97 -18.35 8.54
CA LEU A 292 -12.57 -17.02 8.67
C LEU A 292 -13.70 -17.02 9.71
N ALA A 293 -14.55 -18.06 9.71
CA ALA A 293 -15.60 -18.23 10.71
C ALA A 293 -15.02 -18.45 12.12
N LEU A 294 -13.99 -19.28 12.23
CA LEU A 294 -13.29 -19.55 13.50
C LEU A 294 -12.68 -18.28 14.10
N ILE A 295 -11.98 -17.49 13.28
CA ILE A 295 -11.35 -16.25 13.75
C ILE A 295 -12.41 -15.20 14.08
N SER A 296 -13.43 -15.03 13.23
CA SER A 296 -14.49 -14.04 13.44
C SER A 296 -15.31 -14.32 14.71
N ALA A 297 -15.44 -15.58 15.13
CA ALA A 297 -16.13 -15.94 16.36
C ALA A 297 -15.34 -15.59 17.64
N ASN A 298 -14.01 -15.55 17.55
CA ASN A 298 -13.13 -15.46 18.72
C ASN A 298 -12.45 -14.09 18.86
N ASP A 299 -11.98 -13.50 17.77
CA ASP A 299 -11.35 -12.17 17.75
C ASP A 299 -11.16 -11.67 16.29
N SER A 300 -12.02 -10.75 15.85
CA SER A 300 -12.02 -10.30 14.45
C SER A 300 -10.80 -9.46 14.07
N GLY A 301 -10.05 -8.92 15.05
CA GLY A 301 -8.85 -8.08 14.89
C GLY A 301 -7.60 -8.78 14.36
N LEU A 302 -7.66 -10.10 14.18
CA LEU A 302 -6.49 -10.94 13.93
C LEU A 302 -6.20 -11.15 12.45
N ILE A 303 -7.10 -10.77 11.54
CA ILE A 303 -6.97 -11.07 10.11
C ILE A 303 -6.35 -9.88 9.36
N HIS A 304 -5.28 -10.17 8.61
CA HIS A 304 -4.62 -9.24 7.69
C HIS A 304 -4.78 -9.74 6.26
N PHE A 305 -5.56 -9.06 5.42
CA PHE A 305 -5.67 -9.39 4.00
C PHE A 305 -4.55 -8.72 3.23
N ARG A 306 -3.65 -9.51 2.65
CA ARG A 306 -2.64 -8.99 1.72
C ARG A 306 -3.14 -9.09 0.29
N VAL A 307 -3.33 -7.94 -0.34
CA VAL A 307 -3.89 -7.85 -1.70
C VAL A 307 -2.88 -7.22 -2.65
N PRO A 308 -2.50 -7.88 -3.76
CA PRO A 308 -1.71 -7.26 -4.81
C PRO A 308 -2.52 -6.17 -5.51
N VAL A 309 -2.02 -4.94 -5.47
CA VAL A 309 -2.71 -3.77 -6.06
C VAL A 309 -2.58 -3.76 -7.58
N LYS A 310 -1.46 -4.26 -8.10
CA LYS A 310 -1.12 -4.16 -9.52
C LYS A 310 -2.17 -4.75 -10.47
N PRO A 311 -2.69 -5.98 -10.28
CA PRO A 311 -3.72 -6.52 -11.15
C PRO A 311 -5.03 -5.72 -11.13
N VAL A 312 -5.36 -5.07 -10.01
CA VAL A 312 -6.55 -4.22 -9.88
C VAL A 312 -6.39 -2.95 -10.70
N VAL A 313 -5.22 -2.30 -10.59
CA VAL A 313 -4.89 -1.10 -11.35
C VAL A 313 -4.85 -1.39 -12.85
N GLU A 314 -4.24 -2.49 -13.27
CA GLU A 314 -4.21 -2.92 -14.68
C GLU A 314 -5.62 -3.13 -15.25
N SER A 315 -6.51 -3.77 -14.49
CA SER A 315 -7.92 -3.94 -14.88
C SER A 315 -8.64 -2.59 -15.02
N ILE A 316 -8.43 -1.64 -14.10
CA ILE A 316 -9.06 -0.32 -14.16
C ILE A 316 -8.51 0.50 -15.32
N LEU A 317 -7.20 0.41 -15.60
CA LEU A 317 -6.60 1.08 -16.75
C LEU A 317 -7.20 0.57 -18.06
N GLN A 318 -7.38 -0.75 -18.19
CA GLN A 318 -8.04 -1.34 -19.35
C GLN A 318 -9.49 -0.82 -19.51
N GLU A 319 -10.27 -0.73 -18.43
CA GLU A 319 -11.62 -0.14 -18.47
C GLU A 319 -11.61 1.34 -18.93
N ILE A 320 -10.62 2.11 -18.49
CA ILE A 320 -10.46 3.51 -18.90
C ILE A 320 -10.12 3.60 -20.39
N GLU A 321 -9.26 2.72 -20.91
CA GLU A 321 -8.88 2.68 -22.32
C GLU A 321 -10.04 2.23 -23.22
N GLU A 322 -10.77 1.19 -22.84
CA GLU A 322 -11.95 0.71 -23.55
C GLU A 322 -13.11 1.72 -23.51
N GLY A 323 -13.28 2.41 -22.38
CA GLY A 323 -14.26 3.49 -22.23
C GLY A 323 -13.92 4.74 -23.04
N ALA A 324 -12.62 5.03 -23.24
CA ALA A 324 -12.18 6.12 -24.11
C ALA A 324 -12.38 5.81 -25.60
N GLY A 325 -12.28 4.53 -26.00
CA GLY A 325 -12.52 4.09 -27.38
C GLY A 325 -13.99 4.14 -27.83
N ASN A 326 -14.95 4.28 -26.90
CA ASN A 326 -16.37 4.43 -27.21
C ASN A 326 -16.86 5.89 -27.16
N ASN A 327 -15.98 6.86 -26.91
CA ASN A 327 -16.32 8.27 -26.91
C ASN A 327 -15.92 8.97 -28.22
N ASP A 328 -16.45 8.49 -29.35
CA ASP A 328 -16.68 9.28 -30.58
C ASP A 328 -17.83 10.31 -30.39
N LEU A 329 -18.26 10.55 -29.14
CA LEU A 329 -19.32 11.49 -28.78
C LEU A 329 -18.83 12.92 -28.52
N PHE A 330 -17.51 13.17 -28.59
CA PHE A 330 -16.94 14.52 -28.44
C PHE A 330 -16.56 15.22 -29.74
N ASP A 331 -16.68 14.57 -30.90
CA ASP A 331 -16.50 15.20 -32.23
C ASP A 331 -17.77 15.90 -32.75
N SER A 332 -18.87 15.92 -31.99
CA SER A 332 -20.11 16.61 -32.37
C SER A 332 -20.20 18.08 -31.95
N PHE A 333 -19.09 18.72 -31.53
CA PHE A 333 -19.07 20.14 -31.16
C PHE A 333 -18.23 21.04 -32.07
N SER A 334 -17.78 20.53 -33.23
CA SER A 334 -17.02 21.32 -34.21
C SER A 334 -17.77 21.55 -35.52
N GLU A 335 -19.03 21.98 -35.46
CA GLU A 335 -19.69 22.72 -36.56
C GLU A 335 -20.71 23.73 -35.98
N MET A 336 -20.23 24.73 -35.23
CA MET A 336 -20.88 26.04 -35.27
C MET A 336 -20.10 26.87 -36.27
N ASP A 337 -20.51 26.73 -37.52
CA ASP A 337 -20.18 27.62 -38.63
C ASP A 337 -20.70 29.01 -38.25
N VAL A 338 -19.82 29.82 -37.66
CA VAL A 338 -20.07 31.25 -37.45
C VAL A 338 -19.75 31.90 -38.79
N SER A 339 -20.72 31.84 -39.70
CA SER A 339 -20.67 32.64 -40.92
C SER A 339 -20.82 34.11 -40.54
N ASP A 340 -19.67 34.78 -40.48
CA ASP A 340 -19.55 36.21 -40.68
C ASP A 340 -20.18 36.55 -42.05
N ASP A 341 -21.43 37.03 -42.06
CA ASP A 341 -22.00 37.67 -43.24
C ASP A 341 -22.17 39.17 -42.97
N ASP A 342 -21.06 39.86 -43.22
CA ASP A 342 -20.96 41.30 -43.44
C ASP A 342 -21.69 41.63 -44.75
N SER A 343 -22.84 42.31 -44.69
CA SER A 343 -23.35 43.05 -45.85
C SER A 343 -24.07 44.34 -45.44
N SER A 344 -23.26 45.40 -45.39
CA SER A 344 -23.47 46.72 -46.03
C SER A 344 -24.90 47.27 -46.14
N ASP A 345 -25.11 48.31 -45.35
CA ASP A 345 -25.62 49.64 -45.73
C ASP A 345 -25.46 49.99 -47.24
N ASP A 346 -26.56 50.31 -47.94
CA ASP A 346 -26.70 51.46 -48.85
C ASP A 346 -28.01 51.44 -49.67
N SER A 347 -28.70 52.60 -49.70
CA SER A 347 -29.75 53.06 -50.66
C SER A 347 -31.14 52.39 -50.55
N GLU A 348 -32.30 53.07 -50.40
CA GLU A 348 -32.81 54.41 -50.74
C GLU A 348 -33.94 54.82 -49.77
#